data_AF-A0A356J840-F1
#
_entry.id   AF-A0A356J840-F1
#
_cell.length_a   1.000
_cell.length_b   1.000
_cell.length_c   1.000
_cell.angle_alpha   90.00
_cell.angle_beta   90.00
_cell.angle_gamma   90.00
#
_symmetry.space_group_name_H-M   'P 1'
#
loop_
_entity.id
_entity.type
_entity.pdbx_description
1 polymer ?
#
loop_
_entity_poly.entity_id
_entity_poly.type
_entity_poly.pdbx_seq_one_letter_code
_entity_poly.pdbx_strand_id
1 'polypeptide(L)'
;MSFEKKLFYKGVRVNSFGIPLFLKDKKSRVKIKNRKKAFYNTTFISPFLENSPKNLMVMYDIPHNLKKERDWFRRHLIKFGYVMIQKSVWVGPS
;
A
#
# COMPACT_ATOMS: atom_id res chain seq x y z
N MET A 1 -9.66 31.28 -32.94
CA MET A 1 -9.21 29.93 -32.54
C MET A 1 -9.53 29.73 -31.07
N SER A 2 -10.48 28.85 -30.74
CA SER A 2 -10.82 28.52 -29.34
C SER A 2 -9.78 27.56 -28.75
N PHE A 3 -9.10 27.97 -27.69
CA PHE A 3 -8.20 27.08 -26.94
C PHE A 3 -9.03 26.20 -26.01
N GLU A 4 -9.35 24.97 -26.44
CA GLU A 4 -9.95 23.98 -25.53
C GLU A 4 -8.97 23.62 -24.40
N LYS A 5 -9.26 24.09 -23.18
CA LYS A 5 -8.53 23.68 -21.98
C LYS A 5 -8.76 22.19 -21.72
N LYS A 6 -7.68 21.40 -21.72
CA LYS A 6 -7.73 19.96 -21.40
C LYS A 6 -7.83 19.79 -19.88
N LEU A 7 -8.94 19.22 -19.40
CA LEU A 7 -9.18 18.93 -17.98
C LEU A 7 -8.72 17.51 -17.60
N PHE A 8 -8.21 17.33 -16.39
CA PHE A 8 -7.73 16.06 -15.86
C PHE A 8 -8.15 15.85 -14.41
N TYR A 9 -8.55 14.63 -14.06
CA TYR A 9 -8.82 14.19 -12.69
C TYR A 9 -8.04 12.91 -12.40
N LYS A 10 -7.27 12.88 -11.30
CA LYS A 10 -6.39 11.74 -10.92
C LYS A 10 -5.53 11.20 -12.07
N GLY A 11 -5.10 12.07 -13.00
CA GLY A 11 -4.28 11.70 -14.16
C GLY A 11 -5.04 11.16 -15.38
N VAL A 12 -6.37 11.04 -15.30
CA VAL A 12 -7.27 10.68 -16.40
C VAL A 12 -7.86 11.95 -17.01
N ARG A 13 -7.94 12.03 -18.34
CA ARG A 13 -8.57 13.18 -19.02
C ARG A 13 -10.09 13.12 -18.80
N VAL A 14 -10.67 14.26 -18.44
CA VAL A 14 -12.12 14.38 -18.20
C VAL A 14 -12.72 15.50 -19.05
N ASN A 15 -14.04 15.48 -19.23
CA ASN A 15 -14.80 16.61 -19.76
C ASN A 15 -15.10 17.65 -18.64
N SER A 16 -15.86 18.70 -18.96
CA SER A 16 -16.29 19.74 -17.99
C SER A 16 -17.10 19.20 -16.82
N PHE A 17 -17.77 18.06 -17.00
CA PHE A 17 -18.55 17.37 -15.96
C PHE A 17 -17.73 16.37 -15.15
N GLY A 18 -16.41 16.27 -15.37
CA GLY A 18 -15.54 15.34 -14.65
C GLY A 18 -15.65 13.88 -15.10
N ILE A 19 -16.37 13.60 -16.19
CA ILE A 19 -16.55 12.25 -16.72
C ILE A 19 -15.29 11.85 -17.50
N PRO A 20 -14.72 10.65 -17.26
CA PRO A 20 -13.52 10.20 -17.93
C PRO A 20 -13.75 9.96 -19.42
N LEU A 21 -12.86 10.53 -20.24
CA LEU A 21 -12.85 10.34 -21.70
C LEU A 21 -11.84 9.23 -22.04
N PHE A 22 -12.30 7.98 -22.05
CA PHE A 22 -11.50 6.81 -22.42
C PHE A 22 -11.34 6.71 -23.94
N LEU A 23 -10.50 7.58 -24.51
CA LEU A 23 -10.18 7.54 -25.93
C LEU A 23 -9.05 6.52 -26.16
N LYS A 24 -9.29 5.57 -27.07
CA LYS A 24 -8.44 4.38 -27.36
C LYS A 24 -6.95 4.71 -27.53
N ASP A 25 -6.63 5.92 -28.00
CA ASP A 25 -5.26 6.35 -28.33
C ASP A 25 -4.68 7.45 -27.41
N LYS A 26 -5.40 7.91 -26.37
CA LYS A 26 -4.90 9.02 -25.52
C LYS A 26 -4.16 8.51 -24.30
N LYS A 27 -2.84 8.77 -24.28
CA LYS A 27 -1.94 8.51 -23.15
C LYS A 27 -2.50 9.11 -21.86
N SER A 28 -2.93 8.25 -20.92
CA SER A 28 -3.23 8.67 -19.56
C SER A 28 -1.94 9.17 -18.90
N ARG A 29 -2.02 10.23 -18.09
CA ARG A 29 -0.86 10.70 -17.30
C ARG A 29 -0.70 9.90 -16.00
N VAL A 30 -1.51 8.87 -15.81
CA VAL A 30 -1.43 7.99 -14.66
C VAL A 30 -0.11 7.25 -14.73
N LYS A 31 0.80 7.54 -13.79
CA LYS A 31 2.05 6.79 -13.62
C LYS A 31 1.71 5.39 -13.10
N ILE A 32 1.44 4.46 -14.02
CA ILE A 32 1.25 3.03 -13.70
C ILE A 32 2.63 2.38 -13.49
N LYS A 33 3.59 2.69 -14.37
CA LYS A 33 4.97 2.20 -14.31
C LYS A 33 5.87 3.17 -13.51
N ASN A 34 6.90 2.65 -12.85
CA ASN A 34 7.87 3.41 -12.04
C ASN A 34 7.30 4.22 -10.86
N ARG A 35 6.13 3.84 -10.31
CA ARG A 35 5.75 4.33 -8.98
C ARG A 35 6.84 3.89 -8.01
N LYS A 36 7.58 4.84 -7.41
CA LYS A 36 8.54 4.59 -6.34
C LYS A 36 7.81 4.10 -5.07
N LYS A 37 7.26 2.89 -5.10
CA LYS A 37 6.96 2.08 -3.91
C LYS A 37 8.24 1.47 -3.31
N ALA A 38 9.36 1.59 -4.02
CA ALA A 38 10.61 0.88 -3.76
C ALA A 38 11.20 1.09 -2.34
N PHE A 39 11.00 2.25 -1.72
CA PHE A 39 11.67 2.58 -0.47
C PHE A 39 10.93 2.18 0.81
N TYR A 40 9.73 1.58 0.71
CA TYR A 40 9.03 1.00 1.87
C TYR A 40 9.36 -0.48 2.08
N ASN A 41 10.10 -1.07 1.14
CA ASN A 41 10.35 -2.49 0.99
C ASN A 41 11.85 -2.79 1.03
N THR A 42 12.64 -2.23 1.97
CA THR A 42 13.87 -2.94 2.36
C THR A 42 13.41 -4.22 3.03
N THR A 43 13.10 -5.21 2.20
CA THR A 43 12.27 -6.34 2.54
C THR A 43 13.15 -7.40 3.17
N PHE A 44 13.07 -7.57 4.48
CA PHE A 44 13.69 -8.73 5.15
C PHE A 44 13.06 -10.01 4.63
N ILE A 45 13.88 -11.00 4.25
CA ILE A 45 13.38 -12.34 3.94
C ILE A 45 12.90 -12.96 5.25
N SER A 46 11.70 -13.54 5.28
CA SER A 46 11.23 -14.25 6.47
C SER A 46 12.06 -15.52 6.63
N PRO A 47 12.69 -15.77 7.80
CA PRO A 47 13.38 -17.02 8.06
C PRO A 47 12.41 -18.18 8.33
N PHE A 48 11.12 -17.88 8.55
CA PHE A 48 10.12 -18.87 8.95
C PHE A 48 9.46 -19.55 7.75
N LEU A 49 9.28 -20.87 7.84
CA LEU A 49 8.50 -21.68 6.91
C LEU A 49 7.00 -21.39 7.06
N GLU A 50 6.23 -21.56 5.99
CA GLU A 50 4.79 -21.23 5.96
C GLU A 50 3.96 -22.01 7.00
N ASN A 51 4.37 -23.24 7.33
CA ASN A 51 3.71 -24.12 8.29
C ASN A 51 4.39 -24.16 9.68
N SER A 52 5.23 -23.17 9.98
CA SER A 52 5.90 -23.10 11.28
C SER A 52 4.87 -22.89 12.42
N PRO A 53 5.13 -23.49 13.61
CA PRO A 53 4.19 -23.42 14.72
C PRO A 53 4.09 -21.99 15.25
N LYS A 54 2.86 -21.48 15.37
CA LYS A 54 2.59 -20.08 15.75
C LYS A 54 2.55 -19.91 17.27
N ASN A 55 3.71 -20.04 17.90
CA ASN A 55 3.83 -20.09 19.36
C ASN A 55 4.22 -18.75 19.99
N LEU A 56 4.53 -17.73 19.18
CA LEU A 56 4.95 -16.42 19.66
C LEU A 56 3.82 -15.40 19.53
N MET A 57 3.50 -14.74 20.64
CA MET A 57 2.54 -13.65 20.70
C MET A 57 3.25 -12.32 20.84
N VAL A 58 2.88 -11.36 19.99
CA VAL A 58 3.42 -10.00 19.96
C VAL A 58 2.30 -9.03 20.29
N MET A 59 2.47 -8.32 21.39
CA MET A 59 1.60 -7.22 21.82
C MET A 59 2.40 -5.93 21.82
N TYR A 60 1.79 -4.85 21.35
CA TYR A 60 2.41 -3.53 21.35
C TYR A 60 1.37 -2.43 21.60
N ASP A 61 1.83 -1.28 22.07
CA ASP A 61 1.02 -0.07 22.11
C ASP A 61 1.79 1.05 21.40
N ILE A 62 1.38 1.38 20.18
CA ILE A 62 2.00 2.42 19.36
C ILE A 62 1.00 3.57 19.25
N PRO A 63 1.31 4.76 19.79
CA PRO A 63 0.35 5.85 19.85
C PRO A 63 -0.10 6.33 18.46
N HIS A 64 -1.27 6.98 18.40
CA HIS A 64 -1.93 7.27 17.12
C HIS A 64 -1.14 8.24 16.23
N ASN A 65 -0.38 9.16 16.83
CA ASN A 65 0.50 10.11 16.14
C ASN A 65 1.59 9.40 15.29
N LEU A 66 2.03 8.21 15.70
CA LEU A 66 3.03 7.39 15.02
C LEU A 66 2.38 6.37 14.06
N LYS A 67 1.49 6.86 13.19
CA LYS A 67 0.77 6.02 12.23
C LYS A 67 1.71 5.34 11.23
N LYS A 68 2.76 6.03 10.78
CA LYS A 68 3.67 5.51 9.75
C LYS A 68 4.46 4.31 10.26
N GLU A 69 4.93 4.40 11.50
CA GLU A 69 5.71 3.43 12.25
C GLU A 69 4.84 2.21 12.57
N ARG A 70 3.60 2.44 13.04
CA ARG A 70 2.62 1.37 13.27
C ARG A 70 2.32 0.60 11.99
N ASP A 71 2.02 1.30 10.90
CA ASP A 71 1.72 0.66 9.62
C ASP A 71 2.96 -0.05 9.04
N TRP A 72 4.16 0.49 9.26
CA TRP A 72 5.42 -0.18 8.91
C TRP A 72 5.59 -1.48 9.69
N PHE A 73 5.38 -1.48 11.01
CA PHE A 73 5.51 -2.67 11.85
C PHE A 73 4.50 -3.77 11.47
N ARG A 74 3.24 -3.39 11.23
CA ARG A 74 2.20 -4.35 10.79
C ARG A 74 2.55 -5.04 9.47
N ARG A 75 3.12 -4.31 8.51
CA ARG A 75 3.56 -4.90 7.23
C ARG A 75 4.70 -5.91 7.43
N HIS A 76 5.59 -5.65 8.37
CA HIS A 76 6.67 -6.59 8.71
C HIS A 76 6.11 -7.86 9.35
N LEU A 77 5.20 -7.73 10.32
CA LEU A 77 4.54 -8.88 10.95
C LEU A 77 3.85 -9.79 9.93
N ILE A 78 3.05 -9.21 9.02
CA ILE A 78 2.41 -9.97 7.93
C ILE A 78 3.47 -10.71 7.10
N LYS A 79 4.58 -10.04 6.78
CA LYS A 79 5.64 -10.64 5.98
C LYS A 79 6.34 -11.81 6.69
N PHE A 80 6.47 -11.74 8.02
CA PHE A 80 7.03 -12.81 8.84
C PHE A 80 6.02 -13.93 9.16
N GLY A 81 4.83 -13.93 8.55
CA GLY A 81 3.82 -14.98 8.75
C GLY A 81 2.98 -14.82 10.02
N TYR A 82 3.03 -13.66 10.68
CA TYR A 82 2.19 -13.37 11.82
C TYR A 82 0.75 -13.09 11.38
N VAL A 83 -0.19 -13.58 12.17
CA VAL A 83 -1.62 -13.36 12.01
C VAL A 83 -2.11 -12.44 13.12
N MET A 84 -2.90 -11.44 12.77
CA MET A 84 -3.52 -10.55 13.75
C MET A 84 -4.73 -11.25 14.37
N ILE A 85 -4.75 -11.35 15.70
CA ILE A 85 -5.90 -11.87 16.45
C ILE A 85 -6.79 -10.71 16.91
N GLN A 86 -6.17 -9.63 17.40
CA GLN A 86 -6.84 -8.42 17.86
C GLN A 86 -6.04 -7.17 17.47
N LYS A 87 -6.65 -5.99 17.58
CA LYS A 87 -5.91 -4.73 17.42
C LYS A 87 -4.68 -4.71 18.35
N SER A 88 -3.51 -4.60 17.71
CA SER A 88 -2.21 -4.56 18.37
C SER A 88 -1.74 -5.88 18.99
N VAL A 89 -2.43 -6.98 18.66
CA VAL A 89 -2.10 -8.33 19.13
C VAL A 89 -1.95 -9.25 17.93
N TRP A 90 -0.77 -9.88 17.83
CA TRP A 90 -0.38 -10.72 16.72
C TRP A 90 0.19 -12.04 17.22
N VAL A 91 -0.01 -13.11 16.47
CA VAL A 91 0.53 -14.44 16.77
C VAL A 91 1.24 -14.99 15.55
N GLY A 92 2.44 -15.51 15.73
CA GLY A 92 3.29 -15.97 14.64
C GLY A 92 4.36 -16.95 15.10
N PRO A 93 5.24 -17.34 14.17
CA PRO A 93 6.24 -18.36 14.44
C PRO A 93 7.41 -17.82 15.28
N SER A 94 7.97 -18.72 16.10
CA SER A 94 9.20 -18.51 16.88
C SER A 94 10.37 -19.29 16.29
#